data_AF-A0A938KPT3-F1
#
_entry.id   AF-A0A938KPT3-F1
#
_cell.length_a   1.000
_cell.length_b   1.000
_cell.length_c   1.000
_cell.angle_alpha   90.00
_cell.angle_beta   90.00
_cell.angle_gamma   90.00
#
_symmetry.space_group_name_H-M   'P 1'
#
loop_
_entity.id
_entity.type
_entity.pdbx_description
1 polymer ?
#
loop_
_entity_poly.entity_id
_entity_poly.type
_entity_poly.pdbx_seq_one_letter_code
_entity_poly.pdbx_strand_id
1 'polypeptide(L)'
;MKRILLLVLLPVCGTAVALAAATPPGWQQITSRDGNLAPHPGGTRQQTAAIVADFDGDGVNDFILSFREKPPAVLFYRRTLSGWDQSVIEPEFLTTEAGGAVADIDGDGDLDLVIGGDYRSNAVWWWENPAPDFDKNVPWKRHFVKNSGARQHHDQCFADFLGTGQPQLAFWNQKAKSLLLAEIPANPRAATEWPMTTIIQDYTPNGVPYVEGISACDIDGDGRPDLLACDTWFKHTGGRQFQPIKFATHGGLIFAGYFQNSKYPQIVVSPGDASGPLRLYECRGDPLNPADWHHRDLLDRPIVHGHSLQLGDIDRDGNLDIFVAEMAKWTEKNTAPDHPGATAWILYGDGRGNFRTTVFATGIGWHEARLSDLDGDGDLDLLNKPYNWDAPRVDVWLNGGTRAGAPRGAGTSASLPGPVGLQLWSLRGLLKENLPLGLQTARNFGFANVEVAGVPAMPPAQLRQTLRAHGLNPVSGNWSYEDVDRDLDKVVREAKALGVTYAGVGWIPRPKNRAFT
;
A
#
# COMPACT_ATOMS: atom_id res chain seq x y z
N MET A 1 -45.08 26.58 51.95
CA MET A 1 -44.31 25.31 52.01
C MET A 1 -43.19 25.37 50.99
N LYS A 2 -41.94 25.50 51.45
CA LYS A 2 -40.74 25.44 50.61
C LYS A 2 -40.43 23.96 50.33
N ARG A 3 -40.44 23.53 49.07
CA ARG A 3 -40.02 22.18 48.67
C ARG A 3 -38.51 22.19 48.44
N ILE A 4 -37.79 21.43 49.25
CA ILE A 4 -36.35 21.18 49.12
C ILE A 4 -36.18 20.08 48.07
N LEU A 5 -35.39 20.35 47.03
CA LEU A 5 -34.99 19.37 46.04
C LEU A 5 -33.77 18.61 46.59
N LEU A 6 -33.93 17.32 46.89
CA LEU A 6 -32.85 16.45 47.34
C LEU A 6 -32.15 15.88 46.10
N LEU A 7 -30.96 16.38 45.79
CA LEU A 7 -30.11 15.81 44.74
C LEU A 7 -29.36 14.60 45.31
N VAL A 8 -29.69 13.39 44.85
CA VAL A 8 -28.94 12.17 45.18
C VAL A 8 -27.82 12.03 44.16
N LEU A 9 -26.59 12.33 44.57
CA LEU A 9 -25.38 12.00 43.82
C LEU A 9 -25.06 10.51 44.04
N LEU A 10 -25.37 9.69 43.04
CA LEU A 10 -24.85 8.32 42.94
C LEU A 10 -23.37 8.42 42.52
N PRO A 11 -22.43 7.76 43.23
CA PRO A 11 -21.05 7.68 42.76
C PRO A 11 -21.05 6.82 41.49
N VAL A 12 -20.81 7.46 40.35
CA VAL A 12 -20.43 6.74 39.13
C VAL A 12 -19.05 6.17 39.40
N CYS A 13 -19.02 4.92 39.85
CA CYS A 13 -17.80 4.12 39.86
C CYS A 13 -17.45 3.93 38.38
N GLY A 14 -16.57 4.80 37.85
CA GLY A 14 -16.04 4.66 36.51
C GLY A 14 -15.28 3.35 36.45
N THR A 15 -15.92 2.29 35.96
CA THR A 15 -15.20 1.15 35.42
C THR A 15 -14.35 1.71 34.30
N ALA A 16 -13.04 1.78 34.53
CA ALA A 16 -12.09 1.92 33.44
C ALA A 16 -12.39 0.77 32.48
N VAL A 17 -13.06 1.10 31.38
CA VAL A 17 -13.10 0.22 30.23
C VAL A 17 -11.65 0.20 29.77
N ALA A 18 -10.90 -0.82 30.19
CA ALA A 18 -9.68 -1.17 29.51
C ALA A 18 -10.11 -1.40 28.06
N LEU A 19 -9.75 -0.49 27.17
CA LEU A 19 -9.76 -0.76 25.74
C LEU A 19 -8.93 -2.03 25.58
N ALA A 20 -9.61 -3.14 25.28
CA ALA A 20 -8.92 -4.36 24.93
C ALA A 20 -8.03 -3.99 23.73
N ALA A 21 -6.72 -4.21 23.86
CA ALA A 21 -5.82 -4.02 22.74
C ALA A 21 -6.37 -4.82 21.55
N ALA A 22 -6.47 -4.17 20.37
CA ALA A 22 -6.88 -4.86 19.16
C ALA A 22 -6.00 -6.11 18.99
N THR A 23 -6.65 -7.25 18.72
CA THR A 23 -5.91 -8.49 18.45
C THR A 23 -5.18 -8.30 17.13
N PRO A 24 -3.87 -8.62 17.03
CA PRO A 24 -3.15 -8.51 15.76
C PRO A 24 -3.87 -9.25 14.63
N PRO A 25 -3.83 -8.73 13.40
CA PRO A 25 -4.50 -9.37 12.29
C PRO A 25 -3.93 -10.76 11.99
N GLY A 26 -4.77 -11.61 11.41
CA GLY A 26 -4.33 -12.90 10.89
C GLY A 26 -3.61 -12.71 9.57
N TRP A 27 -2.29 -12.87 9.55
CA TRP A 27 -1.50 -12.70 8.33
C TRP A 27 -1.37 -14.01 7.54
N GLN A 28 -1.55 -13.92 6.23
CA GLN A 28 -1.27 -15.01 5.29
C GLN A 28 -0.10 -14.63 4.39
N GLN A 29 0.98 -15.43 4.43
CA GLN A 29 2.11 -15.27 3.52
C GLN A 29 1.87 -16.01 2.21
N ILE A 30 1.96 -15.30 1.09
CA ILE A 30 2.01 -15.83 -0.27
C ILE A 30 3.40 -15.54 -0.81
N THR A 31 4.17 -16.57 -1.13
CA THR A 31 5.60 -16.43 -1.44
C THR A 31 5.97 -17.04 -2.78
N SER A 32 6.85 -16.39 -3.52
CA SER A 32 7.41 -16.95 -4.75
C SER A 32 8.36 -18.11 -4.46
N ARG A 33 8.91 -18.20 -3.24
CA ARG A 33 9.89 -19.21 -2.83
C ARG A 33 9.42 -20.65 -3.06
N ASP A 34 8.16 -20.90 -2.72
CA ASP A 34 7.55 -22.23 -2.80
C ASP A 34 6.61 -22.35 -4.02
N GLY A 35 6.61 -21.34 -4.91
CA GLY A 35 5.78 -21.29 -6.10
C GLY A 35 4.32 -20.85 -5.87
N ASN A 36 3.98 -20.41 -4.65
CA ASN A 36 2.62 -19.96 -4.31
C ASN A 36 2.30 -18.55 -4.83
N LEU A 37 3.32 -17.72 -5.03
CA LEU A 37 3.26 -16.50 -5.84
C LEU A 37 3.84 -16.81 -7.22
N ALA A 38 2.97 -17.05 -8.18
CA ALA A 38 3.32 -17.27 -9.57
C ALA A 38 2.76 -16.12 -10.43
N PRO A 39 3.49 -15.69 -11.48
CA PRO A 39 4.80 -16.17 -11.91
C PRO A 39 5.98 -15.79 -10.99
N HIS A 40 7.06 -16.58 -11.00
CA HIS A 40 8.29 -16.26 -10.24
C HIS A 40 9.03 -15.07 -10.88
N PRO A 41 9.70 -14.17 -10.11
CA PRO A 41 10.43 -13.02 -10.66
C PRO A 41 11.69 -13.35 -11.48
N GLY A 42 11.87 -14.60 -11.91
CA GLY A 42 12.95 -15.00 -12.79
C GLY A 42 14.25 -15.38 -12.07
N GLY A 43 15.40 -14.99 -12.62
CA GLY A 43 16.71 -15.53 -12.24
C GLY A 43 17.76 -14.50 -11.78
N THR A 44 17.40 -13.23 -11.65
CA THR A 44 18.29 -12.17 -11.08
C THR A 44 18.50 -12.38 -9.59
N ARG A 45 19.70 -12.09 -9.10
CA ARG A 45 20.05 -12.19 -7.67
C ARG A 45 20.13 -10.84 -6.99
N GLN A 46 19.77 -9.75 -7.68
CA GLN A 46 19.75 -8.40 -7.13
C GLN A 46 18.45 -7.70 -7.51
N GLN A 47 17.56 -7.55 -6.54
CA GLN A 47 16.28 -6.84 -6.66
C GLN A 47 16.44 -5.44 -6.05
N THR A 48 16.14 -4.41 -6.82
CA THR A 48 16.49 -3.03 -6.50
C THR A 48 15.28 -2.27 -6.00
N ALA A 49 14.17 -2.23 -6.74
CA ALA A 49 12.95 -1.53 -6.34
C ALA A 49 11.73 -2.45 -6.22
N ALA A 50 10.78 -2.05 -5.38
CA ALA A 50 9.42 -2.56 -5.33
C ALA A 50 8.44 -1.36 -5.23
N ILE A 51 7.55 -1.22 -6.21
CA ILE A 51 6.59 -0.11 -6.31
C ILE A 51 5.18 -0.71 -6.32
N VAL A 52 4.25 -0.09 -5.61
CA VAL A 52 2.84 -0.51 -5.54
C VAL A 52 1.96 0.66 -5.93
N ALA A 53 1.05 0.44 -6.87
CA ALA A 53 0.02 1.39 -7.31
C ALA A 53 -1.05 0.65 -8.12
N ASP A 54 -2.22 1.25 -8.28
CA ASP A 54 -3.23 0.83 -9.26
C ASP A 54 -2.79 1.28 -10.66
N PHE A 55 -2.05 0.43 -11.37
CA PHE A 55 -1.44 0.77 -12.66
C PHE A 55 -2.41 0.58 -13.83
N ASP A 56 -3.43 -0.28 -13.69
CA ASP A 56 -4.42 -0.52 -14.73
C ASP A 56 -5.76 0.20 -14.52
N GLY A 57 -5.94 0.86 -13.38
CA GLY A 57 -7.10 1.66 -13.03
C GLY A 57 -8.32 0.84 -12.61
N ASP A 58 -8.13 -0.43 -12.19
CA ASP A 58 -9.23 -1.31 -11.78
C ASP A 58 -9.66 -1.13 -10.31
N GLY A 59 -8.93 -0.31 -9.55
CA GLY A 59 -9.18 -0.01 -8.15
C GLY A 59 -8.51 -0.96 -7.15
N VAL A 60 -7.69 -1.91 -7.61
CA VAL A 60 -6.86 -2.80 -6.79
C VAL A 60 -5.40 -2.53 -7.10
N ASN A 61 -4.54 -2.48 -6.07
CA ASN A 61 -3.15 -2.18 -6.35
C ASN A 61 -2.41 -3.36 -6.97
N ASP A 62 -1.62 -3.03 -7.97
CA ASP A 62 -0.63 -3.89 -8.59
C ASP A 62 0.76 -3.66 -7.99
N PHE A 63 1.78 -4.38 -8.47
CA PHE A 63 3.16 -4.03 -8.14
C PHE A 63 4.17 -4.22 -9.26
N ILE A 64 5.29 -3.50 -9.14
CA ILE A 64 6.42 -3.55 -10.06
C ILE A 64 7.68 -3.92 -9.27
N LEU A 65 8.50 -4.79 -9.85
CA LEU A 65 9.83 -5.13 -9.35
C LEU A 65 10.90 -4.74 -10.35
N SER A 66 12.03 -4.21 -9.87
CA SER A 66 13.19 -3.92 -10.72
C SER A 66 14.46 -4.63 -10.27
N PHE A 67 15.40 -4.78 -11.21
CA PHE A 67 16.59 -5.60 -11.07
C PHE A 67 17.79 -4.96 -11.77
N ARG A 68 19.00 -5.30 -11.32
CA ARG A 68 20.25 -4.70 -11.83
C ARG A 68 21.37 -5.64 -12.24
N GLU A 69 21.13 -6.95 -12.24
CA GLU A 69 22.16 -7.95 -12.59
C GLU A 69 22.07 -8.39 -14.05
N LYS A 70 20.86 -8.61 -14.57
CA LYS A 70 20.61 -9.11 -15.93
C LYS A 70 19.17 -8.82 -16.37
N PRO A 71 18.85 -8.95 -17.67
CA PRO A 71 17.48 -8.88 -18.19
C PRO A 71 16.50 -9.89 -17.56
N PRO A 72 15.19 -9.57 -17.51
CA PRO A 72 14.60 -8.24 -17.72
C PRO A 72 14.93 -7.30 -16.54
N ALA A 73 15.01 -5.99 -16.76
CA ALA A 73 15.31 -5.04 -15.70
C ALA A 73 14.07 -4.60 -14.90
N VAL A 74 12.87 -4.66 -15.48
CA VAL A 74 11.62 -4.26 -14.81
C VAL A 74 10.49 -5.22 -15.18
N LEU A 75 9.81 -5.73 -14.15
CA LEU A 75 8.66 -6.63 -14.25
C LEU A 75 7.42 -5.99 -13.63
N PHE A 76 6.28 -6.16 -14.29
CA PHE A 76 4.97 -5.76 -13.79
C PHE A 76 4.19 -6.99 -13.34
N TYR A 77 3.61 -6.91 -12.15
CA TYR A 77 2.71 -7.89 -11.56
C TYR A 77 1.35 -7.24 -11.41
N ARG A 78 0.48 -7.52 -12.38
CA ARG A 78 -0.90 -7.07 -12.34
C ARG A 78 -1.71 -8.01 -11.47
N ARG A 79 -2.47 -7.48 -10.52
CA ARG A 79 -3.43 -8.25 -9.75
C ARG A 79 -4.53 -8.71 -10.68
N THR A 80 -4.89 -9.98 -10.56
CA THR A 80 -5.99 -10.58 -11.32
C THR A 80 -6.87 -11.39 -10.39
N LEU A 81 -7.97 -11.86 -10.96
CA LEU A 81 -8.93 -12.67 -10.25
C LEU A 81 -8.38 -14.02 -9.74
N SER A 82 -7.27 -14.50 -10.30
CA SER A 82 -6.67 -15.79 -9.96
C SER A 82 -5.29 -15.69 -9.32
N GLY A 83 -4.87 -14.49 -8.92
CA GLY A 83 -3.53 -14.22 -8.40
C GLY A 83 -2.87 -13.10 -9.20
N TRP A 84 -1.64 -13.30 -9.64
CA TRP A 84 -0.86 -12.28 -10.34
C TRP A 84 -0.59 -12.69 -11.77
N ASP A 85 -0.81 -11.77 -12.72
CA ASP A 85 -0.30 -11.90 -14.09
C ASP A 85 1.00 -11.09 -14.19
N GLN A 86 1.99 -11.62 -14.91
CA GLN A 86 3.31 -10.97 -15.01
C GLN A 86 3.61 -10.61 -16.45
N SER A 87 4.03 -9.36 -16.67
CA SER A 87 4.55 -8.88 -17.96
C SER A 87 5.91 -8.17 -17.77
N VAL A 88 6.62 -7.96 -18.88
CA VAL A 88 7.93 -7.31 -18.90
C VAL A 88 7.76 -5.85 -19.31
N ILE A 89 8.08 -4.92 -18.41
CA ILE A 89 8.14 -3.48 -18.70
C ILE A 89 9.43 -3.15 -19.45
N GLU A 90 10.56 -3.69 -18.97
CA GLU A 90 11.89 -3.42 -19.53
C GLU A 90 12.63 -4.73 -19.81
N PRO A 91 12.69 -5.16 -21.08
CA PRO A 91 13.34 -6.42 -21.45
C PRO A 91 14.86 -6.30 -21.47
N GLU A 92 15.42 -5.10 -21.56
CA GLU A 92 16.86 -4.93 -21.64
C GLU A 92 17.52 -4.91 -20.26
N PHE A 93 18.84 -5.08 -20.26
CA PHE A 93 19.64 -4.88 -19.06
C PHE A 93 19.69 -3.39 -18.72
N LEU A 94 19.33 -3.06 -17.48
CA LEU A 94 19.60 -1.76 -16.88
C LEU A 94 20.20 -1.93 -15.49
N THR A 95 20.90 -0.90 -15.07
CA THR A 95 21.50 -0.80 -13.74
C THR A 95 20.58 0.04 -12.86
N THR A 96 19.37 -0.43 -12.58
CA THR A 96 18.40 0.27 -11.73
C THR A 96 18.88 0.34 -10.28
N GLU A 97 18.40 1.31 -9.51
CA GLU A 97 18.70 1.50 -8.09
C GLU A 97 17.42 1.41 -7.24
N ALA A 98 17.60 1.30 -5.92
CA ALA A 98 16.50 1.27 -4.97
C ALA A 98 15.64 2.54 -4.96
N GLY A 99 14.38 2.37 -4.57
CA GLY A 99 13.37 3.42 -4.54
C GLY A 99 12.33 3.26 -5.62
N GLY A 100 12.17 4.30 -6.45
CA GLY A 100 11.12 4.40 -7.43
C GLY A 100 9.89 5.17 -6.94
N ALA A 101 9.22 5.84 -7.88
CA ALA A 101 8.05 6.66 -7.64
C ALA A 101 7.10 6.58 -8.84
N VAL A 102 5.86 7.00 -8.63
CA VAL A 102 4.83 7.05 -9.68
C VAL A 102 4.10 8.39 -9.68
N ALA A 103 3.68 8.82 -10.87
CA ALA A 103 2.82 9.98 -11.09
C ALA A 103 2.24 9.89 -12.50
N ASP A 104 1.14 10.59 -12.76
CA ASP A 104 0.70 10.90 -14.12
C ASP A 104 1.69 11.92 -14.72
N ILE A 105 2.68 11.45 -15.48
CA ILE A 105 3.77 12.29 -15.98
C ILE A 105 3.35 13.04 -17.22
N ASP A 106 2.56 12.41 -18.09
CA ASP A 106 2.22 12.98 -19.39
C ASP A 106 0.78 13.50 -19.54
N GLY A 107 -0.04 13.33 -18.49
CA GLY A 107 -1.34 13.96 -18.32
C GLY A 107 -2.50 13.20 -18.96
N ASP A 108 -2.33 11.91 -19.24
CA ASP A 108 -3.36 11.04 -19.81
C ASP A 108 -4.18 10.27 -18.75
N GLY A 109 -3.81 10.41 -17.48
CA GLY A 109 -4.61 9.99 -16.33
C GLY A 109 -4.26 8.62 -15.76
N ASP A 110 -3.20 7.98 -16.25
CA ASP A 110 -2.62 6.79 -15.64
C ASP A 110 -1.32 7.10 -14.90
N LEU A 111 -0.81 6.13 -14.12
CA LEU A 111 0.39 6.31 -13.32
C LEU A 111 1.61 5.76 -14.06
N ASP A 112 2.57 6.65 -14.35
CA ASP A 112 3.85 6.32 -14.95
C ASP A 112 4.90 5.95 -13.90
N LEU A 113 5.85 5.10 -14.28
CA LEU A 113 6.92 4.63 -13.40
C LEU A 113 8.18 5.48 -13.53
N VAL A 114 8.83 5.84 -12.41
CA VAL A 114 10.18 6.41 -12.36
C VAL A 114 11.13 5.53 -11.57
N ILE A 115 12.34 5.28 -12.09
CA ILE A 115 13.42 4.58 -11.37
C ILE A 115 14.79 5.22 -11.70
N GLY A 116 15.61 5.41 -10.67
CA GLY A 116 16.99 5.89 -10.79
C GLY A 116 18.00 4.80 -11.20
N GLY A 117 19.14 5.21 -11.75
CA GLY A 117 20.27 4.33 -12.03
C GLY A 117 21.25 4.20 -10.86
N ASP A 118 21.87 3.04 -10.71
CA ASP A 118 22.85 2.76 -9.64
C ASP A 118 24.20 3.47 -9.87
N TYR A 119 25.20 3.13 -9.06
CA TYR A 119 26.56 3.69 -9.14
C TYR A 119 27.26 3.60 -10.52
N ARG A 120 26.73 2.81 -11.47
CA ARG A 120 27.21 2.66 -12.84
C ARG A 120 26.54 3.62 -13.82
N SER A 121 25.35 4.14 -13.50
CA SER A 121 24.54 4.97 -14.40
C SER A 121 24.38 6.40 -13.86
N ASN A 122 24.33 7.36 -14.77
CA ASN A 122 23.97 8.75 -14.47
C ASN A 122 22.51 9.07 -14.79
N ALA A 123 21.73 8.08 -15.24
CA ALA A 123 20.38 8.28 -15.71
C ALA A 123 19.33 8.10 -14.61
N VAL A 124 18.24 8.84 -14.77
CA VAL A 124 16.94 8.57 -14.14
C VAL A 124 15.96 8.41 -15.28
N TRP A 125 15.20 7.31 -15.27
CA TRP A 125 14.27 6.96 -16.34
C TRP A 125 12.83 7.10 -15.86
N TRP A 126 11.93 7.32 -16.81
CA TRP A 126 10.51 7.07 -16.62
C TRP A 126 9.99 6.13 -17.72
N TRP A 127 8.96 5.34 -17.42
CA TRP A 127 8.31 4.45 -18.37
C TRP A 127 6.84 4.83 -18.49
N GLU A 128 6.42 5.09 -19.72
CA GLU A 128 5.05 5.43 -20.12
C GLU A 128 4.15 4.21 -19.95
N ASN A 129 3.20 4.29 -19.03
CA ASN A 129 2.23 3.25 -18.78
C ASN A 129 1.21 3.23 -19.94
N PRO A 130 0.98 2.09 -20.62
CA PRO A 130 0.10 2.03 -21.78
C PRO A 130 -1.37 1.82 -21.40
N ALA A 131 -1.78 2.15 -20.18
CA ALA A 131 -3.13 1.87 -19.71
C ALA A 131 -4.18 2.59 -20.59
N PRO A 132 -5.38 2.00 -20.75
CA PRO A 132 -5.79 0.66 -20.32
C PRO A 132 -5.36 -0.46 -21.31
N ASP A 133 -4.65 -0.11 -22.39
CA ASP A 133 -4.38 -0.97 -23.54
C ASP A 133 -3.10 -1.81 -23.36
N PHE A 134 -3.05 -2.61 -22.30
CA PHE A 134 -1.91 -3.50 -22.03
C PHE A 134 -1.76 -4.62 -23.08
N ASP A 135 -0.68 -4.59 -23.85
CA ASP A 135 -0.17 -5.76 -24.56
C ASP A 135 1.07 -6.30 -23.83
N LYS A 136 0.94 -7.48 -23.23
CA LYS A 136 2.02 -8.15 -22.49
C LYS A 136 3.29 -8.44 -23.30
N ASN A 137 3.22 -8.34 -24.62
CA ASN A 137 4.36 -8.54 -25.52
C ASN A 137 5.03 -7.22 -25.93
N VAL A 138 4.47 -6.08 -25.53
CA VAL A 138 4.99 -4.76 -25.84
C VAL A 138 5.52 -4.13 -24.55
N PRO A 139 6.84 -3.92 -24.45
CA PRO A 139 7.45 -3.18 -23.34
C PRO A 139 6.88 -1.77 -23.22
N TRP A 140 6.85 -1.24 -22.01
CA TRP A 140 6.52 0.17 -21.80
C TRP A 140 7.60 1.04 -22.42
N LYS A 141 7.20 2.21 -22.90
CA LYS A 141 8.13 3.09 -23.58
C LYS A 141 8.99 3.83 -22.55
N ARG A 142 10.31 3.59 -22.59
CA ARG A 142 11.27 4.24 -21.69
C ARG A 142 11.70 5.62 -22.20
N HIS A 143 11.72 6.58 -21.29
CA HIS A 143 12.16 7.95 -21.47
C HIS A 143 13.20 8.35 -20.42
N PHE A 144 13.83 9.51 -20.59
CA PHE A 144 14.77 10.08 -19.62
C PHE A 144 14.13 11.21 -18.83
N VAL A 145 14.28 11.15 -17.51
CA VAL A 145 14.19 12.31 -16.62
C VAL A 145 15.55 13.03 -16.61
N LYS A 146 16.63 12.25 -16.53
CA LYS A 146 18.02 12.72 -16.47
C LYS A 146 18.93 11.75 -17.19
N ASN A 147 19.97 12.25 -17.87
CA ASN A 147 21.00 11.41 -18.51
C ASN A 147 22.41 12.07 -18.51
N SER A 148 22.61 13.08 -17.67
CA SER A 148 23.86 13.84 -17.56
C SER A 148 24.44 13.80 -16.13
N GLY A 149 25.61 14.40 -15.89
CA GLY A 149 26.13 14.61 -14.52
C GLY A 149 26.53 13.33 -13.75
N ALA A 150 26.52 13.43 -12.41
CA ALA A 150 26.94 12.36 -11.51
C ALA A 150 25.97 11.18 -11.45
N ARG A 151 26.48 10.04 -10.96
CA ARG A 151 25.85 8.71 -10.92
C ARG A 151 25.19 8.39 -9.58
N GLN A 152 24.43 7.29 -9.53
CA GLN A 152 23.80 6.72 -8.34
C GLN A 152 22.63 7.56 -7.82
N HIS A 153 21.41 7.13 -8.15
CA HIS A 153 20.16 7.83 -7.92
C HIS A 153 19.26 7.03 -6.99
N HIS A 154 19.33 7.31 -5.69
CA HIS A 154 18.65 6.55 -4.66
C HIS A 154 17.37 7.26 -4.22
N ASP A 155 16.30 6.50 -4.03
CA ASP A 155 14.98 6.96 -3.58
C ASP A 155 14.36 8.12 -4.37
N GLN A 156 13.07 8.03 -4.63
CA GLN A 156 12.33 9.01 -5.41
C GLN A 156 10.99 9.28 -4.74
N CYS A 157 10.53 10.53 -4.78
CA CYS A 157 9.19 10.89 -4.32
C CYS A 157 8.65 12.04 -5.15
N PHE A 158 7.37 11.94 -5.53
CA PHE A 158 6.61 13.03 -6.12
C PHE A 158 5.77 13.75 -5.07
N ALA A 159 5.79 15.08 -5.11
CA ALA A 159 4.79 15.94 -4.46
C ALA A 159 4.85 17.35 -5.10
N ASP A 160 3.84 18.18 -4.88
CA ASP A 160 3.86 19.59 -5.31
C ASP A 160 4.70 20.44 -4.35
N PHE A 161 6.02 20.20 -4.33
CA PHE A 161 6.97 20.88 -3.44
C PHE A 161 7.13 22.38 -3.75
N LEU A 162 6.73 22.83 -4.94
CA LEU A 162 6.81 24.24 -5.35
C LEU A 162 5.48 24.98 -5.20
N GLY A 163 4.38 24.30 -4.88
CA GLY A 163 3.04 24.90 -4.77
C GLY A 163 2.48 25.40 -6.10
N THR A 164 2.81 24.69 -7.18
CA THR A 164 2.47 25.02 -8.57
C THR A 164 1.18 24.35 -9.05
N GLY A 165 0.63 23.43 -8.26
CA GLY A 165 -0.46 22.54 -8.65
C GLY A 165 -0.01 21.36 -9.50
N GLN A 166 1.29 21.24 -9.79
CA GLN A 166 1.89 20.11 -10.50
C GLN A 166 2.96 19.46 -9.62
N PRO A 167 3.09 18.13 -9.62
CA PRO A 167 4.12 17.48 -8.81
C PRO A 167 5.53 17.69 -9.38
N GLN A 168 6.52 17.67 -8.50
CA GLN A 168 7.94 17.60 -8.84
C GLN A 168 8.52 16.28 -8.30
N LEU A 169 9.50 15.75 -9.01
CA LEU A 169 10.25 14.57 -8.59
C LEU A 169 11.45 15.00 -7.74
N ALA A 170 11.48 14.64 -6.47
CA ALA A 170 12.66 14.78 -5.63
C ALA A 170 13.43 13.46 -5.58
N PHE A 171 14.77 13.50 -5.61
CA PHE A 171 15.62 12.31 -5.56
C PHE A 171 17.06 12.59 -5.11
N TRP A 172 17.70 11.62 -4.47
CA TRP A 172 19.11 11.72 -4.13
C TRP A 172 20.01 11.36 -5.30
N ASN A 173 21.12 12.08 -5.44
CA ASN A 173 22.28 11.66 -6.23
C ASN A 173 23.45 11.39 -5.27
N GLN A 174 23.67 10.13 -4.92
CA GLN A 174 24.62 9.74 -3.87
C GLN A 174 26.07 10.05 -4.23
N LYS A 175 26.49 9.95 -5.51
CA LYS A 175 27.87 10.32 -5.90
C LYS A 175 28.08 11.83 -5.94
N ALA A 176 27.03 12.62 -6.23
CA ALA A 176 27.09 14.08 -6.10
C ALA A 176 26.93 14.55 -4.65
N LYS A 177 26.42 13.70 -3.75
CA LYS A 177 25.97 14.10 -2.41
C LYS A 177 24.96 15.24 -2.47
N SER A 178 23.99 15.11 -3.38
CA SER A 178 23.04 16.18 -3.68
C SER A 178 21.61 15.69 -3.69
N LEU A 179 20.70 16.53 -3.19
CA LEU A 179 19.26 16.37 -3.38
C LEU A 179 18.85 17.20 -4.58
N LEU A 180 18.18 16.57 -5.54
CA LEU A 180 17.72 17.21 -6.76
C LEU A 180 16.19 17.23 -6.78
N LEU A 181 15.63 18.29 -7.37
CA LEU A 181 14.20 18.45 -7.63
C LEU A 181 14.01 18.67 -9.14
N ALA A 182 13.32 17.75 -9.81
CA ALA A 182 13.01 17.83 -11.23
C ALA A 182 11.54 18.21 -11.46
N GLU A 183 11.31 19.17 -12.35
CA GLU A 183 9.97 19.59 -12.78
C GLU A 183 9.55 18.77 -14.00
N ILE A 184 8.31 18.27 -14.03
CA ILE A 184 7.75 17.62 -15.22
C ILE A 184 7.66 18.68 -16.33
N PRO A 185 8.35 18.51 -17.47
CA PRO A 185 8.29 19.47 -18.56
C PRO A 185 6.94 19.40 -19.28
N ALA A 186 6.55 20.46 -19.97
CA ALA A 186 5.27 20.51 -20.70
C ALA A 186 5.11 19.44 -21.81
N ASN A 187 6.21 18.81 -22.24
CA ASN A 187 6.20 17.68 -23.18
C ASN A 187 7.25 16.64 -22.73
N PRO A 188 6.91 15.77 -21.76
CA PRO A 188 7.85 14.81 -21.17
C PRO A 188 8.28 13.73 -22.17
N ARG A 189 7.40 13.34 -23.10
CA ARG A 189 7.69 12.35 -24.15
C ARG A 189 8.82 12.79 -25.09
N ALA A 190 9.00 14.10 -25.31
CA ALA A 190 10.04 14.65 -26.17
C ALA A 190 11.27 15.17 -25.40
N ALA A 191 11.20 15.26 -24.07
CA ALA A 191 12.29 15.78 -23.25
C ALA A 191 13.46 14.80 -23.20
N THR A 192 14.68 15.31 -23.40
CA THR A 192 15.91 14.53 -23.20
C THR A 192 16.44 14.64 -21.78
N GLU A 193 16.03 15.68 -21.05
CA GLU A 193 16.35 15.95 -19.66
C GLU A 193 15.33 16.94 -19.09
N TRP A 194 14.89 16.72 -17.86
CA TRP A 194 13.95 17.59 -17.18
C TRP A 194 14.66 18.80 -16.58
N PRO A 195 13.97 19.95 -16.44
CA PRO A 195 14.48 21.06 -15.64
C PRO A 195 14.73 20.60 -14.20
N MET A 196 15.94 20.83 -13.69
CA MET A 196 16.36 20.38 -12.36
C MET A 196 16.92 21.52 -11.52
N THR A 197 16.58 21.49 -10.24
CA THR A 197 17.13 22.35 -9.19
C THR A 197 17.90 21.50 -8.19
N THR A 198 19.12 21.91 -7.87
CA THR A 198 19.86 21.33 -6.73
C THR A 198 19.36 21.98 -5.44
N ILE A 199 18.74 21.20 -4.58
CA ILE A 199 18.21 21.65 -3.27
C ILE A 199 19.33 21.75 -2.25
N ILE A 200 20.22 20.76 -2.22
CA ILE A 200 21.43 20.77 -1.41
C ILE A 200 22.55 20.03 -2.12
N GLN A 201 23.79 20.41 -1.86
CA GLN A 201 25.01 19.81 -2.43
C GLN A 201 26.06 19.60 -1.35
N ASP A 202 27.00 18.69 -1.61
CA ASP A 202 28.08 18.31 -0.68
C ASP A 202 27.54 17.85 0.68
N TYR A 203 26.34 17.25 0.66
CA TYR A 203 25.61 16.88 1.84
C TYR A 203 26.25 15.69 2.55
N THR A 204 26.35 15.78 3.88
CA THR A 204 26.82 14.67 4.72
C THR A 204 25.75 14.34 5.76
N PRO A 205 25.10 13.17 5.63
CA PRO A 205 24.06 12.77 6.56
C PRO A 205 24.65 12.38 7.91
N ASN A 206 23.86 12.51 8.97
CA ASN A 206 24.26 12.13 10.32
C ASN A 206 24.28 10.60 10.47
N GLY A 207 25.42 10.05 10.88
CA GLY A 207 25.54 8.68 11.37
C GLY A 207 25.35 7.54 10.36
N VAL A 208 24.96 7.83 9.11
CA VAL A 208 24.83 6.85 8.01
C VAL A 208 25.90 7.07 6.92
N PRO A 209 26.27 6.04 6.16
CA PRO A 209 27.31 6.16 5.13
C PRO A 209 26.86 6.92 3.88
N TYR A 210 25.56 6.87 3.55
CA TYR A 210 25.00 7.42 2.33
C TYR A 210 23.71 8.19 2.58
N VAL A 211 23.38 9.05 1.63
CA VAL A 211 22.09 9.77 1.61
C VAL A 211 21.04 8.85 1.02
N GLU A 212 20.01 8.58 1.80
CA GLU A 212 18.92 7.64 1.51
C GLU A 212 17.66 8.16 2.21
N GLY A 213 16.50 7.64 1.84
CA GLY A 213 15.22 8.04 2.39
C GLY A 213 14.77 9.39 1.83
N ILE A 214 13.55 9.38 1.31
CA ILE A 214 12.86 10.59 0.88
C ILE A 214 11.35 10.39 1.05
N SER A 215 10.67 11.42 1.53
CA SER A 215 9.21 11.43 1.63
C SER A 215 8.68 12.87 1.63
N ALA A 216 7.35 12.99 1.53
CA ALA A 216 6.65 14.26 1.56
C ALA A 216 5.60 14.27 2.67
N CYS A 217 5.53 15.35 3.44
CA CYS A 217 4.52 15.56 4.46
C CYS A 217 4.45 17.06 4.80
N ASP A 218 3.27 17.58 5.12
CA ASP A 218 3.13 18.94 5.66
C ASP A 218 3.60 18.96 7.12
N ILE A 219 4.80 19.48 7.37
CA ILE A 219 5.43 19.40 8.70
C ILE A 219 5.05 20.58 9.58
N ASP A 220 4.83 21.76 9.00
CA ASP A 220 4.46 22.97 9.76
C ASP A 220 2.97 23.31 9.72
N GLY A 221 2.15 22.51 9.05
CA GLY A 221 0.70 22.67 8.99
C GLY A 221 0.26 23.82 8.08
N ASP A 222 1.08 24.20 7.11
CA ASP A 222 0.75 25.29 6.17
C ASP A 222 -0.11 24.83 4.98
N GLY A 223 -0.45 23.54 4.93
CA GLY A 223 -1.27 22.92 3.90
C GLY A 223 -0.49 22.52 2.64
N ARG A 224 0.84 22.67 2.63
CA ARG A 224 1.70 22.24 1.51
C ARG A 224 2.60 21.09 1.92
N PRO A 225 2.82 20.11 1.04
CA PRO A 225 3.78 19.05 1.32
C PRO A 225 5.19 19.63 1.39
N ASP A 226 5.89 19.39 2.50
CA ASP A 226 7.31 19.66 2.61
C ASP A 226 8.14 18.43 2.24
N LEU A 227 9.42 18.66 1.94
CA LEU A 227 10.37 17.62 1.57
C LEU A 227 11.14 17.11 2.79
N LEU A 228 11.03 15.82 3.09
CA LEU A 228 11.88 15.12 4.06
C LEU A 228 12.90 14.28 3.32
N ALA A 229 14.17 14.36 3.71
CA ALA A 229 15.20 13.54 3.09
C ALA A 229 16.34 13.20 4.06
N CYS A 230 16.60 11.90 4.22
CA CYS A 230 17.58 11.28 5.10
C CYS A 230 17.46 11.60 6.61
N ASP A 231 17.88 12.79 7.02
CA ASP A 231 17.97 13.25 8.42
C ASP A 231 17.46 14.70 8.57
N THR A 232 16.85 15.25 7.52
CA THR A 232 16.57 16.68 7.39
C THR A 232 15.19 16.93 6.81
N TRP A 233 14.53 17.94 7.36
CA TRP A 233 13.34 18.55 6.76
C TRP A 233 13.76 19.77 5.93
N PHE A 234 13.29 19.87 4.69
CA PHE A 234 13.57 20.96 3.77
C PHE A 234 12.29 21.79 3.57
N LYS A 235 12.18 22.91 4.28
CA LYS A 235 11.02 23.81 4.18
C LYS A 235 11.11 24.66 2.93
N HIS A 236 10.08 24.66 2.10
CA HIS A 236 9.99 25.60 0.97
C HIS A 236 9.85 27.03 1.47
N THR A 237 10.73 27.93 1.01
CA THR A 237 10.73 29.36 1.40
C THR A 237 10.33 30.30 0.26
N GLY A 238 9.94 29.74 -0.89
CA GLY A 238 9.49 30.47 -2.07
C GLY A 238 10.38 30.25 -3.30
N GLY A 239 9.76 30.36 -4.48
CA GLY A 239 10.45 30.07 -5.75
C GLY A 239 10.98 28.63 -5.75
N ARG A 240 12.28 28.45 -5.97
CA ARG A 240 12.96 27.14 -5.92
C ARG A 240 13.92 27.02 -4.73
N GLN A 241 13.61 27.70 -3.63
CA GLN A 241 14.47 27.78 -2.44
C GLN A 241 13.90 26.97 -1.29
N PHE A 242 14.78 26.26 -0.59
CA PHE A 242 14.43 25.41 0.55
C PHE A 242 15.40 25.67 1.70
N GLN A 243 14.86 25.83 2.90
CA GLN A 243 15.63 25.93 4.13
C GLN A 243 15.81 24.52 4.71
N PRO A 244 17.04 24.05 4.97
CA PRO A 244 17.26 22.79 5.66
C PRO A 244 17.14 22.98 7.18
N ILE A 245 16.27 22.20 7.81
CA ILE A 245 16.12 22.06 9.26
C ILE A 245 16.69 20.68 9.63
N LYS A 246 17.96 20.65 10.05
CA LYS A 246 18.66 19.42 10.42
C LYS A 246 18.37 19.06 11.87
N PHE A 247 17.26 18.34 12.10
CA PHE A 247 16.79 17.96 13.43
C PHE A 247 17.21 16.54 13.85
N ALA A 248 17.40 15.63 12.88
CA ALA A 248 17.64 14.23 13.22
C ALA A 248 19.10 13.98 13.59
N THR A 249 19.30 13.12 14.58
CA THR A 249 20.63 12.75 15.12
C THR A 249 21.26 11.58 14.37
N HIS A 250 20.50 10.95 13.48
CA HIS A 250 20.91 9.91 12.54
C HIS A 250 19.99 9.98 11.31
N GLY A 251 20.48 9.53 10.15
CA GLY A 251 19.73 9.53 8.89
C GLY A 251 19.23 8.15 8.46
N GLY A 252 18.73 8.09 7.22
CA GLY A 252 18.24 6.88 6.56
C GLY A 252 16.81 7.08 6.07
N LEU A 253 15.98 6.04 6.12
CA LEU A 253 14.58 6.16 5.72
C LEU A 253 13.82 7.08 6.68
N ILE A 254 13.03 8.00 6.13
CA ILE A 254 12.37 9.08 6.87
C ILE A 254 10.90 9.21 6.44
N PHE A 255 9.97 9.17 7.38
CA PHE A 255 8.54 9.35 7.14
C PHE A 255 7.91 10.15 8.27
N ALA A 256 6.82 10.86 8.01
CA ALA A 256 6.11 11.64 9.02
C ALA A 256 4.62 11.36 9.03
N GLY A 257 4.02 11.52 10.21
CA GLY A 257 2.59 11.32 10.42
C GLY A 257 2.17 11.67 11.85
N TYR A 258 0.86 11.69 12.08
CA TYR A 258 0.28 11.97 13.38
C TYR A 258 0.08 10.66 14.16
N PHE A 259 1.00 10.36 15.07
CA PHE A 259 0.88 9.23 16.01
C PHE A 259 0.21 9.63 17.33
N GLN A 260 0.00 10.93 17.50
CA GLN A 260 -0.68 11.53 18.64
C GLN A 260 -1.37 12.82 18.21
N ASN A 261 -2.31 13.30 19.03
CA ASN A 261 -2.88 14.62 18.87
C ASN A 261 -1.83 15.70 19.20
N SER A 262 -1.22 16.27 18.17
CA SER A 262 -0.19 17.31 18.26
C SER A 262 -0.41 18.37 17.20
N LYS A 263 0.24 19.52 17.37
CA LYS A 263 0.21 20.60 16.37
C LYS A 263 0.90 20.20 15.06
N TYR A 264 2.05 19.56 15.18
CA TYR A 264 2.89 19.11 14.06
C TYR A 264 2.95 17.58 14.04
N PRO A 265 3.10 16.95 12.87
CA PRO A 265 3.32 15.50 12.79
C PRO A 265 4.64 15.12 13.49
N GLN A 266 4.74 13.86 13.91
CA GLN A 266 6.02 13.30 14.33
C GLN A 266 6.74 12.72 13.12
N ILE A 267 8.06 12.63 13.22
CA ILE A 267 8.91 12.08 12.15
C ILE A 267 9.60 10.82 12.65
N VAL A 268 9.50 9.73 11.90
CA VAL A 268 10.18 8.46 12.17
C VAL A 268 11.39 8.34 11.25
N VAL A 269 12.55 8.02 11.82
CA VAL A 269 13.79 7.76 11.08
C VAL A 269 14.33 6.38 11.39
N SER A 270 14.59 5.59 10.35
CA SER A 270 15.23 4.27 10.38
C SER A 270 16.63 4.36 9.75
N PRO A 271 17.64 3.61 10.21
CA PRO A 271 19.04 3.78 9.80
C PRO A 271 19.39 3.45 8.33
N GLY A 272 18.43 2.97 7.52
CA GLY A 272 18.68 2.61 6.12
C GLY A 272 19.73 1.51 6.00
N ASP A 273 20.72 1.70 5.12
CA ASP A 273 21.86 0.79 4.95
C ASP A 273 22.83 0.73 6.16
N ALA A 274 22.65 1.56 7.18
CA ALA A 274 23.41 1.47 8.43
C ALA A 274 22.72 0.59 9.49
N SER A 275 23.39 0.41 10.63
CA SER A 275 22.77 -0.14 11.83
C SER A 275 22.64 0.94 12.90
N GLY A 276 21.46 1.07 13.51
CA GLY A 276 21.16 2.21 14.37
C GLY A 276 19.75 2.15 14.97
N PRO A 277 19.40 3.12 15.83
CA PRO A 277 18.09 3.17 16.47
C PRO A 277 16.99 3.57 15.48
N LEU A 278 15.80 2.99 15.65
CA LEU A 278 14.56 3.53 15.08
C LEU A 278 14.06 4.66 16.01
N ARG A 279 13.94 5.87 15.49
CA ARG A 279 13.63 7.05 16.31
C ARG A 279 12.34 7.73 15.88
N LEU A 280 11.53 8.09 16.87
CA LEU A 280 10.42 9.02 16.71
C LEU A 280 10.85 10.41 17.20
N TYR A 281 10.71 11.41 16.34
CA TYR A 281 10.99 12.81 16.61
C TYR A 281 9.69 13.60 16.76
N GLU A 282 9.61 14.44 17.78
CA GLU A 282 8.47 15.29 18.11
C GLU A 282 8.95 16.73 18.30
N CYS A 283 8.33 17.68 17.60
CA CYS A 283 8.57 19.09 17.83
C CYS A 283 7.78 19.59 19.06
N ARG A 284 8.46 20.22 20.01
CA ARG A 284 7.90 20.82 21.23
C ARG A 284 8.12 22.34 21.28
N GLY A 285 7.92 23.02 20.16
CA GLY A 285 8.15 24.44 20.04
C GLY A 285 7.93 24.94 18.63
N ASP A 286 8.95 25.58 18.08
CA ASP A 286 8.99 26.02 16.69
C ASP A 286 9.63 24.92 15.82
N PRO A 287 8.92 24.35 14.83
CA PRO A 287 9.49 23.29 14.00
C PRO A 287 10.70 23.78 13.21
N LEU A 288 10.81 25.09 12.94
CA LEU A 288 11.97 25.67 12.23
C LEU A 288 13.24 25.71 13.10
N ASN A 289 13.12 25.51 14.41
CA ASN A 289 14.24 25.45 15.34
C ASN A 289 14.63 23.98 15.60
N PRO A 290 15.78 23.48 15.12
CA PRO A 290 16.22 22.11 15.34
C PRO A 290 16.29 21.70 16.82
N ALA A 291 16.51 22.64 17.74
CA ALA A 291 16.61 22.36 19.17
C ALA A 291 15.25 22.02 19.82
N ASP A 292 14.13 22.37 19.18
CA ASP A 292 12.78 22.06 19.67
C ASP A 292 12.32 20.65 19.25
N TRP A 293 13.14 19.92 18.48
CA TRP A 293 12.88 18.54 18.13
C TRP A 293 13.50 17.59 19.15
N HIS A 294 12.63 16.83 19.81
CA HIS A 294 13.01 15.81 20.78
C HIS A 294 12.79 14.42 20.19
N HIS A 295 13.59 13.45 20.61
CA HIS A 295 13.44 12.08 20.13
C HIS A 295 13.42 11.07 21.26
N ARG A 296 12.91 9.89 20.92
CA ARG A 296 13.10 8.66 21.69
C ARG A 296 13.26 7.48 20.72
N ASP A 297 13.93 6.45 21.21
CA ASP A 297 14.07 5.20 20.49
C ASP A 297 12.76 4.41 20.64
N LEU A 298 12.30 3.78 19.54
CA LEU A 298 11.06 3.01 19.48
C LEU A 298 11.26 1.51 19.75
N LEU A 299 12.50 1.04 19.68
CA LEU A 299 12.91 -0.33 20.00
C LEU A 299 13.98 -0.32 21.09
N ASP A 300 14.09 -1.43 21.82
CA ASP A 300 15.06 -1.64 22.89
C ASP A 300 16.47 -1.96 22.39
N ARG A 301 16.61 -2.19 21.08
CA ARG A 301 17.88 -2.44 20.39
C ARG A 301 17.97 -1.68 19.07
N PRO A 302 19.20 -1.43 18.58
CA PRO A 302 19.41 -0.99 17.20
C PRO A 302 18.85 -1.99 16.19
N ILE A 303 18.35 -1.47 15.08
CA ILE A 303 17.98 -2.21 13.87
C ILE A 303 19.24 -2.39 13.01
N VAL A 304 19.40 -3.57 12.43
CA VAL A 304 20.51 -3.92 11.55
C VAL A 304 20.09 -3.74 10.08
N HIS A 305 20.67 -2.76 9.38
CA HIS A 305 20.34 -2.45 7.98
C HIS A 305 18.82 -2.28 7.80
N GLY A 306 18.25 -1.31 8.52
CA GLY A 306 16.80 -1.05 8.63
C GLY A 306 16.18 -0.44 7.36
N HIS A 307 16.38 -1.08 6.22
CA HIS A 307 16.06 -0.56 4.89
C HIS A 307 14.58 -0.79 4.49
N SER A 308 13.67 -0.90 5.45
CA SER A 308 12.23 -0.92 5.19
C SER A 308 11.51 -0.17 6.31
N LEU A 309 10.77 0.87 5.95
CA LEU A 309 9.97 1.70 6.86
C LEU A 309 8.70 2.13 6.11
N GLN A 310 7.52 1.87 6.69
CA GLN A 310 6.21 2.27 6.16
C GLN A 310 5.30 2.69 7.31
N LEU A 311 4.37 3.61 7.05
CA LEU A 311 3.38 4.09 8.00
C LEU A 311 1.97 3.80 7.46
N GLY A 312 1.06 3.36 8.32
CA GLY A 312 -0.34 3.13 7.95
C GLY A 312 -1.16 2.56 9.11
N ASP A 313 -2.49 2.64 9.04
CA ASP A 313 -3.40 2.04 10.02
C ASP A 313 -3.60 0.55 9.69
N ILE A 314 -2.70 -0.29 10.20
CA ILE A 314 -2.57 -1.71 9.82
C ILE A 314 -3.67 -2.54 10.49
N ASP A 315 -4.05 -2.20 11.72
CA ASP A 315 -5.14 -2.87 12.44
C ASP A 315 -6.50 -2.17 12.38
N ARG A 316 -6.61 -1.12 11.55
CA ARG A 316 -7.86 -0.39 11.26
C ARG A 316 -8.53 0.19 12.51
N ASP A 317 -7.73 0.59 13.50
CA ASP A 317 -8.22 1.20 14.74
C ASP A 317 -8.35 2.74 14.65
N GLY A 318 -7.94 3.32 13.52
CA GLY A 318 -7.96 4.75 13.23
C GLY A 318 -6.68 5.47 13.66
N ASN A 319 -5.68 4.77 14.19
CA ASN A 319 -4.39 5.32 14.57
C ASN A 319 -3.30 4.86 13.60
N LEU A 320 -2.23 5.65 13.52
CA LEU A 320 -1.11 5.35 12.63
C LEU A 320 -0.15 4.33 13.27
N ASP A 321 0.17 3.27 12.54
CA ASP A 321 1.14 2.25 12.92
C ASP A 321 2.45 2.42 12.14
N ILE A 322 3.47 1.68 12.58
CA ILE A 322 4.79 1.65 11.93
C ILE A 322 5.14 0.21 11.58
N PHE A 323 5.43 -0.04 10.30
CA PHE A 323 6.15 -1.23 9.86
C PHE A 323 7.63 -0.90 9.65
N VAL A 324 8.52 -1.75 10.15
CA VAL A 324 9.97 -1.60 9.98
C VAL A 324 10.66 -2.96 9.91
N ALA A 325 11.70 -3.11 9.10
CA ALA A 325 12.39 -4.39 8.98
C ALA A 325 13.88 -4.30 8.62
N GLU A 326 14.59 -5.37 8.98
CA GLU A 326 16.03 -5.57 8.77
C GLU A 326 16.33 -6.30 7.46
N MET A 327 17.44 -5.94 6.82
CA MET A 327 18.02 -6.77 5.78
C MET A 327 18.70 -8.00 6.39
N ALA A 328 18.54 -9.15 5.75
CA ALA A 328 19.29 -10.36 6.09
C ALA A 328 20.73 -10.32 5.56
N LYS A 329 20.97 -9.59 4.48
CA LYS A 329 22.26 -9.54 3.80
C LYS A 329 22.40 -8.21 3.07
N TRP A 330 23.46 -7.50 3.41
CA TRP A 330 23.74 -6.19 2.82
C TRP A 330 24.82 -6.31 1.74
N THR A 331 25.84 -7.15 1.93
CA THR A 331 26.97 -7.25 0.99
C THR A 331 26.79 -8.36 -0.03
N GLU A 332 27.23 -8.16 -1.27
CA GLU A 332 27.27 -9.19 -2.31
C GLU A 332 28.48 -10.13 -2.17
N LYS A 333 29.46 -9.80 -1.33
CA LYS A 333 30.74 -10.52 -1.24
C LYS A 333 30.61 -11.94 -0.70
N ASN A 334 29.62 -12.17 0.15
CA ASN A 334 29.39 -13.45 0.81
C ASN A 334 28.18 -14.15 0.19
N THR A 335 28.14 -15.48 0.27
CA THR A 335 26.96 -16.28 -0.10
C THR A 335 25.96 -16.37 1.04
N ALA A 336 26.45 -16.53 2.27
CA ALA A 336 25.63 -16.54 3.48
C ALA A 336 25.10 -15.14 3.85
N PRO A 337 23.96 -15.05 4.55
CA PRO A 337 23.46 -13.78 5.07
C PRO A 337 24.34 -13.30 6.22
N ASP A 338 24.60 -12.00 6.28
CA ASP A 338 25.34 -11.38 7.39
C ASP A 338 24.48 -11.31 8.67
N HIS A 339 23.16 -11.32 8.50
CA HIS A 339 22.16 -11.25 9.57
C HIS A 339 21.03 -12.28 9.33
N PRO A 340 21.29 -13.59 9.49
CA PRO A 340 20.27 -14.63 9.27
C PRO A 340 19.05 -14.51 10.19
N GLY A 341 19.15 -13.76 11.30
CA GLY A 341 18.07 -13.48 12.24
C GLY A 341 17.32 -12.18 11.96
N ALA A 342 17.42 -11.63 10.74
CA ALA A 342 16.72 -10.41 10.34
C ALA A 342 15.26 -10.42 10.78
N THR A 343 14.88 -9.35 11.47
CA THR A 343 13.58 -9.20 12.11
C THR A 343 12.79 -8.09 11.43
N ALA A 344 11.49 -8.31 11.28
CA ALA A 344 10.50 -7.30 10.95
C ALA A 344 9.59 -7.07 12.15
N TRP A 345 9.16 -5.83 12.36
CA TRP A 345 8.24 -5.44 13.42
C TRP A 345 7.06 -4.65 12.88
N ILE A 346 5.93 -4.81 13.56
CA ILE A 346 4.82 -3.86 13.51
C ILE A 346 4.67 -3.24 14.90
N LEU A 347 4.66 -1.90 14.94
CA LEU A 347 4.41 -1.12 16.13
C LEU A 347 3.02 -0.49 16.00
N TYR A 348 2.05 -1.05 16.73
CA TYR A 348 0.67 -0.59 16.69
C TYR A 348 0.48 0.64 17.57
N GLY A 349 0.10 1.77 16.99
CA GLY A 349 -0.05 3.06 17.65
C GLY A 349 -1.37 3.20 18.40
N ASP A 350 -1.39 3.87 19.56
CA ASP A 350 -2.62 4.11 20.33
C ASP A 350 -3.25 5.49 20.10
N GLY A 351 -2.74 6.26 19.13
CA GLY A 351 -3.14 7.64 18.87
C GLY A 351 -2.75 8.65 19.97
N ARG A 352 -1.91 8.22 20.92
CA ARG A 352 -1.37 9.03 22.03
C ARG A 352 0.14 8.95 22.08
N GLY A 353 0.75 8.47 21.00
CA GLY A 353 2.18 8.30 20.85
C GLY A 353 2.71 7.06 21.56
N ASN A 354 1.90 6.16 22.10
CA ASN A 354 2.42 4.88 22.60
C ASN A 354 2.26 3.81 21.54
N PHE A 355 3.14 2.81 21.59
CA PHE A 355 3.16 1.73 20.63
C PHE A 355 3.17 0.37 21.33
N ARG A 356 2.35 -0.55 20.84
CA ARG A 356 2.46 -1.97 21.14
C ARG A 356 3.32 -2.62 20.06
N THR A 357 4.58 -2.90 20.38
CA THR A 357 5.51 -3.55 19.46
C THR A 357 5.25 -5.04 19.35
N THR A 358 5.29 -5.56 18.12
CA THR A 358 5.24 -6.99 17.82
C THR A 358 6.36 -7.39 16.89
N VAL A 359 6.93 -8.57 17.11
CA VAL A 359 7.78 -9.22 16.10
C VAL A 359 6.85 -9.80 15.05
N PHE A 360 6.92 -9.26 13.84
CA PHE A 360 6.09 -9.68 12.72
C PHE A 360 6.65 -10.94 12.06
N ALA A 361 7.94 -10.92 11.70
CA ALA A 361 8.62 -12.04 11.08
C ALA A 361 10.11 -12.05 11.46
N THR A 362 10.72 -13.24 11.43
CA THR A 362 12.17 -13.43 11.66
C THR A 362 12.75 -14.36 10.61
N GLY A 363 14.02 -14.15 10.24
CA GLY A 363 14.74 -15.00 9.29
C GLY A 363 14.41 -14.76 7.82
N ILE A 364 13.74 -13.63 7.53
CA ILE A 364 13.38 -13.18 6.20
C ILE A 364 14.10 -11.85 5.95
N GLY A 365 14.66 -11.67 4.76
CA GLY A 365 15.36 -10.43 4.40
C GLY A 365 14.42 -9.36 3.86
N TRP A 366 14.56 -8.13 4.37
CA TRP A 366 13.76 -6.99 3.94
C TRP A 366 14.68 -5.88 3.45
N HIS A 367 14.74 -5.69 2.14
CA HIS A 367 15.40 -4.52 1.55
C HIS A 367 14.39 -3.48 1.12
N GLU A 368 13.15 -3.87 0.83
CA GLU A 368 12.06 -2.92 0.68
C GLU A 368 10.75 -3.62 1.02
N ALA A 369 9.88 -2.85 1.66
CA ALA A 369 8.51 -3.23 1.94
C ALA A 369 7.58 -2.11 1.50
N ARG A 370 6.41 -2.47 0.99
CA ARG A 370 5.35 -1.52 0.64
C ARG A 370 4.08 -1.94 1.35
N LEU A 371 3.48 -0.99 2.07
CA LEU A 371 2.23 -1.18 2.80
C LEU A 371 1.08 -0.64 1.93
N SER A 372 0.18 -1.51 1.48
CA SER A 372 -0.93 -1.16 0.57
C SER A 372 -1.97 -2.27 0.53
N ASP A 373 -3.19 -1.97 0.10
CA ASP A 373 -4.21 -2.99 -0.19
C ASP A 373 -3.87 -3.72 -1.50
N LEU A 374 -3.43 -4.97 -1.42
CA LEU A 374 -2.97 -5.77 -2.57
C LEU A 374 -4.02 -6.77 -3.04
N ASP A 375 -5.12 -6.97 -2.29
CA ASP A 375 -6.20 -7.88 -2.65
C ASP A 375 -7.59 -7.24 -2.81
N GLY A 376 -7.69 -5.94 -2.56
CA GLY A 376 -8.90 -5.14 -2.76
C GLY A 376 -9.92 -5.28 -1.63
N ASP A 377 -9.53 -5.70 -0.43
CA ASP A 377 -10.41 -5.76 0.73
C ASP A 377 -10.40 -4.47 1.60
N GLY A 378 -9.47 -3.58 1.27
CA GLY A 378 -9.25 -2.27 1.85
C GLY A 378 -8.43 -2.26 3.13
N ASP A 379 -7.99 -3.39 3.69
CA ASP A 379 -6.94 -3.35 4.71
C ASP A 379 -5.56 -3.27 4.07
N LEU A 380 -4.59 -2.90 4.90
CA LEU A 380 -3.23 -2.75 4.46
C LEU A 380 -2.54 -4.11 4.53
N ASP A 381 -2.19 -4.61 3.35
CA ASP A 381 -1.29 -5.73 3.13
C ASP A 381 0.16 -5.25 3.08
N LEU A 382 1.08 -6.20 2.97
CA LEU A 382 2.51 -5.92 2.88
C LEU A 382 3.15 -6.66 1.71
N LEU A 383 3.76 -5.91 0.79
CA LEU A 383 4.70 -6.46 -0.19
C LEU A 383 6.11 -6.48 0.41
N ASN A 384 6.85 -7.55 0.20
CA ASN A 384 8.24 -7.71 0.64
C ASN A 384 9.14 -8.17 -0.51
N LYS A 385 10.32 -7.57 -0.61
CA LYS A 385 11.46 -8.20 -1.29
C LYS A 385 12.80 -8.03 -0.56
N PRO A 386 13.68 -9.04 -0.60
CA PRO A 386 15.08 -8.90 -0.24
C PRO A 386 15.89 -8.29 -1.39
N TYR A 387 17.08 -7.76 -1.07
CA TYR A 387 18.03 -7.29 -2.08
C TYR A 387 18.70 -8.46 -2.81
N ASN A 388 19.55 -9.21 -2.09
CA ASN A 388 20.42 -10.24 -2.68
C ASN A 388 20.45 -11.57 -1.91
N TRP A 389 19.64 -11.71 -0.86
CA TRP A 389 19.50 -12.92 -0.07
C TRP A 389 18.19 -13.62 -0.40
N ASP A 390 18.23 -14.93 -0.63
CA ASP A 390 17.04 -15.71 -1.05
C ASP A 390 16.40 -15.13 -2.32
N ALA A 391 17.17 -14.36 -3.11
CA ALA A 391 16.69 -13.64 -4.28
C ALA A 391 16.80 -14.49 -5.57
N PRO A 392 15.89 -14.32 -6.55
CA PRO A 392 14.79 -13.37 -6.51
C PRO A 392 13.60 -13.97 -5.78
N ARG A 393 13.14 -13.27 -4.75
CA ARG A 393 11.99 -13.65 -3.94
C ARG A 393 11.10 -12.44 -3.75
N VAL A 394 9.80 -12.68 -3.81
CA VAL A 394 8.78 -11.71 -3.43
C VAL A 394 7.77 -12.42 -2.54
N ASP A 395 7.34 -11.72 -1.50
CA ASP A 395 6.29 -12.17 -0.61
C ASP A 395 5.19 -11.12 -0.54
N VAL A 396 3.95 -11.57 -0.66
CA VAL A 396 2.75 -10.79 -0.36
C VAL A 396 2.20 -11.33 0.95
N TRP A 397 2.09 -10.47 1.95
CA TRP A 397 1.50 -10.78 3.24
C TRP A 397 0.10 -10.18 3.25
N LEU A 398 -0.90 -11.02 3.07
CA LEU A 398 -2.28 -10.59 3.13
C LEU A 398 -2.71 -10.45 4.58
N ASN A 399 -3.28 -9.30 4.90
CA ASN A 399 -3.88 -8.99 6.18
C ASN A 399 -5.32 -9.54 6.14
N GLY A 400 -5.65 -10.52 6.98
CA GLY A 400 -7.02 -11.05 7.06
C GLY A 400 -7.98 -10.16 7.85
N GLY A 401 -7.59 -8.92 8.11
CA GLY A 401 -8.24 -7.96 8.99
C GLY A 401 -8.24 -8.32 10.49
N THR A 402 -8.62 -7.33 11.29
CA THR A 402 -8.84 -7.40 12.75
C THR A 402 -10.32 -7.21 13.11
N ARG A 403 -11.28 -7.74 12.33
CA ARG A 403 -12.70 -7.44 12.63
C ARG A 403 -13.30 -8.31 13.73
N ALA A 404 -13.19 -7.82 14.96
CA ALA A 404 -14.35 -7.80 15.85
C ALA A 404 -15.26 -6.61 15.46
N GLY A 405 -16.23 -6.84 14.56
CA GLY A 405 -17.27 -5.84 14.22
C GLY A 405 -17.11 -5.17 12.85
N ALA A 406 -17.27 -5.95 11.80
CA ALA A 406 -17.22 -5.54 10.39
C ALA A 406 -18.06 -4.28 10.03
N PRO A 407 -17.78 -3.62 8.88
CA PRO A 407 -18.02 -2.20 8.62
C PRO A 407 -19.50 -1.87 8.75
N ARG A 408 -19.83 -0.58 8.94
CA ARG A 408 -21.17 -0.09 8.61
C ARG A 408 -21.57 -0.70 7.26
N GLY A 409 -22.55 -1.60 7.28
CA GLY A 409 -22.89 -2.40 6.11
C GLY A 409 -23.13 -1.49 4.90
N ALA A 410 -22.80 -1.97 3.70
CA ALA A 410 -23.12 -1.24 2.48
C ALA A 410 -24.57 -0.72 2.53
N GLY A 411 -24.74 0.58 2.24
CA GLY A 411 -26.04 1.23 2.18
C GLY A 411 -26.70 1.62 3.51
N THR A 412 -25.95 1.73 4.62
CA THR A 412 -26.47 2.40 5.83
C THR A 412 -26.29 3.92 5.73
N SER A 413 -27.40 4.65 5.72
CA SER A 413 -27.44 6.12 5.83
C SER A 413 -28.57 6.55 6.78
N ALA A 414 -28.65 7.84 7.09
CA ALA A 414 -29.76 8.38 7.87
C ALA A 414 -31.15 8.18 7.19
N SER A 415 -31.18 8.04 5.86
CA SER A 415 -32.40 7.82 5.06
C SER A 415 -32.61 6.36 4.64
N LEU A 416 -31.61 5.49 4.80
CA LEU A 416 -31.70 4.07 4.52
C LEU A 416 -30.97 3.30 5.63
N PRO A 417 -31.67 2.84 6.68
CA PRO A 417 -31.02 2.25 7.86
C PRO A 417 -30.35 0.89 7.61
N GLY A 418 -30.43 0.35 6.38
CA GLY A 418 -29.85 -0.93 6.00
C GLY A 418 -30.48 -2.14 6.72
N PRO A 419 -29.94 -3.35 6.50
CA PRO A 419 -28.85 -3.66 5.58
C PRO A 419 -29.32 -3.75 4.11
N VAL A 420 -28.51 -3.25 3.17
CA VAL A 420 -28.73 -3.47 1.73
C VAL A 420 -28.13 -4.80 1.31
N GLY A 421 -28.72 -5.44 0.30
CA GLY A 421 -28.20 -6.67 -0.30
C GLY A 421 -27.74 -6.45 -1.73
N LEU A 422 -26.72 -7.19 -2.15
CA LEU A 422 -26.26 -7.22 -3.54
C LEU A 422 -26.95 -8.37 -4.30
N GLN A 423 -27.56 -8.07 -5.43
CA GLN A 423 -27.94 -9.13 -6.37
C GLN A 423 -26.66 -9.64 -7.05
N LEU A 424 -26.31 -10.90 -6.83
CA LEU A 424 -25.07 -11.50 -7.35
C LEU A 424 -24.97 -11.45 -8.88
N TRP A 425 -26.08 -11.25 -9.60
CA TRP A 425 -26.08 -11.00 -11.04
C TRP A 425 -25.20 -9.81 -11.45
N SER A 426 -25.05 -8.81 -10.57
CA SER A 426 -24.14 -7.68 -10.79
C SER A 426 -22.69 -8.13 -10.98
N LEU A 427 -22.30 -9.24 -10.35
CA LEU A 427 -20.97 -9.86 -10.46
C LEU A 427 -20.98 -11.14 -11.31
N ARG A 428 -22.00 -11.39 -12.13
CA ARG A 428 -22.16 -12.67 -12.86
C ARG A 428 -20.97 -13.08 -13.72
N GLY A 429 -20.24 -12.11 -14.29
CA GLY A 429 -19.02 -12.39 -15.07
C GLY A 429 -17.96 -13.00 -14.16
N LEU A 430 -17.65 -12.28 -13.09
CA LEU A 430 -16.72 -12.68 -12.05
C LEU A 430 -17.12 -14.00 -11.38
N LEU A 431 -18.38 -14.17 -10.99
CA LEU A 431 -18.87 -15.40 -10.34
C LEU A 431 -18.83 -16.62 -11.26
N LYS A 432 -18.99 -16.42 -12.58
CA LYS A 432 -18.91 -17.50 -13.57
C LYS A 432 -17.46 -17.95 -13.77
N GLU A 433 -16.51 -17.03 -13.75
CA GLU A 433 -15.09 -17.32 -13.95
C GLU A 433 -14.42 -17.81 -12.67
N ASN A 434 -14.68 -17.14 -11.54
CA ASN A 434 -14.13 -17.46 -10.22
C ASN A 434 -15.15 -17.16 -9.12
N LEU A 435 -15.92 -18.18 -8.73
CA LEU A 435 -16.96 -18.05 -7.71
C LEU A 435 -16.42 -17.55 -6.34
N PRO A 436 -15.38 -18.14 -5.72
CA PRO A 436 -14.83 -17.65 -4.46
C PRO A 436 -14.52 -16.15 -4.46
N LEU A 437 -13.84 -15.67 -5.52
CA LEU A 437 -13.51 -14.26 -5.60
C LEU A 437 -14.74 -13.39 -5.78
N GLY A 438 -15.70 -13.74 -6.64
CA GLY A 438 -16.92 -12.93 -6.79
C GLY A 438 -17.71 -12.79 -5.48
N LEU A 439 -17.66 -13.81 -4.63
CA LEU A 439 -18.23 -13.74 -3.29
C LEU A 439 -17.39 -12.89 -2.34
N GLN A 440 -16.07 -13.02 -2.39
CA GLN A 440 -15.16 -12.17 -1.61
C GLN A 440 -15.28 -10.70 -2.03
N THR A 441 -15.33 -10.38 -3.31
CA THR A 441 -15.56 -9.03 -3.83
C THR A 441 -16.88 -8.43 -3.32
N ALA A 442 -17.98 -9.20 -3.35
CA ALA A 442 -19.23 -8.75 -2.75
C ALA A 442 -19.08 -8.44 -1.25
N ARG A 443 -18.27 -9.23 -0.54
CA ARG A 443 -17.98 -9.03 0.88
C ARG A 443 -17.09 -7.81 1.12
N ASN A 444 -16.07 -7.61 0.29
CA ASN A 444 -15.12 -6.49 0.31
C ASN A 444 -15.83 -5.16 0.04
N PHE A 445 -16.82 -5.16 -0.86
CA PHE A 445 -17.75 -4.03 -1.04
C PHE A 445 -18.64 -3.74 0.18
N GLY A 446 -18.52 -4.52 1.26
CA GLY A 446 -19.23 -4.32 2.52
C GLY A 446 -20.63 -4.93 2.55
N PHE A 447 -21.03 -5.71 1.54
CA PHE A 447 -22.31 -6.43 1.59
C PHE A 447 -22.24 -7.62 2.53
N ALA A 448 -23.32 -7.83 3.29
CA ALA A 448 -23.51 -9.01 4.11
C ALA A 448 -24.69 -9.86 3.60
N ASN A 449 -25.64 -9.25 2.89
CA ASN A 449 -26.81 -9.91 2.35
C ASN A 449 -26.71 -10.00 0.83
N VAL A 450 -27.17 -11.10 0.25
CA VAL A 450 -27.18 -11.28 -1.20
C VAL A 450 -28.49 -11.86 -1.71
N GLU A 451 -28.85 -11.44 -2.93
CA GLU A 451 -29.81 -12.17 -3.76
C GLU A 451 -29.03 -13.08 -4.72
N VAL A 452 -29.33 -14.37 -4.68
CA VAL A 452 -28.65 -15.39 -5.48
C VAL A 452 -29.18 -15.37 -6.92
N ALA A 453 -28.33 -14.91 -7.83
CA ALA A 453 -28.54 -14.93 -9.26
C ALA A 453 -27.20 -14.93 -10.00
N GLY A 454 -27.12 -15.58 -11.16
CA GLY A 454 -25.91 -15.55 -11.99
C GLY A 454 -24.70 -16.32 -11.44
N VAL A 455 -24.91 -17.22 -10.49
CA VAL A 455 -23.87 -18.11 -9.93
C VAL A 455 -23.80 -19.43 -10.73
N PRO A 456 -22.63 -20.10 -10.77
CA PRO A 456 -22.52 -21.45 -11.35
C PRO A 456 -23.48 -22.45 -10.71
N ALA A 457 -23.97 -23.41 -11.51
CA ALA A 457 -24.93 -24.41 -11.05
C ALA A 457 -24.31 -25.35 -10.01
N MET A 458 -24.93 -25.45 -8.84
CA MET A 458 -24.56 -26.38 -7.77
C MET A 458 -25.73 -26.66 -6.83
N PRO A 459 -25.68 -27.73 -6.00
CA PRO A 459 -26.71 -28.02 -5.01
C PRO A 459 -26.95 -26.83 -4.06
N PRO A 460 -28.22 -26.46 -3.78
CA PRO A 460 -28.53 -25.28 -2.97
C PRO A 460 -27.90 -25.27 -1.58
N ALA A 461 -27.81 -26.44 -0.93
CA ALA A 461 -27.17 -26.56 0.39
C ALA A 461 -25.65 -26.31 0.33
N GLN A 462 -25.00 -26.75 -0.75
CA GLN A 462 -23.57 -26.48 -0.99
C GLN A 462 -23.36 -24.99 -1.24
N LEU A 463 -24.19 -24.38 -2.10
CA LEU A 463 -24.13 -22.94 -2.36
C LEU A 463 -24.30 -22.11 -1.08
N ARG A 464 -25.24 -22.49 -0.21
CA ARG A 464 -25.42 -21.84 1.09
C ARG A 464 -24.15 -21.90 1.93
N GLN A 465 -23.49 -23.06 1.99
CA GLN A 465 -22.25 -23.22 2.74
C GLN A 465 -21.13 -22.35 2.14
N THR A 466 -21.01 -22.32 0.81
CA THR A 466 -20.04 -21.48 0.10
C THR A 466 -20.27 -20.00 0.40
N LEU A 467 -21.51 -19.50 0.32
CA LEU A 467 -21.84 -18.11 0.66
C LEU A 467 -21.48 -17.76 2.11
N ARG A 468 -21.87 -18.64 3.06
CA ARG A 468 -21.59 -18.46 4.49
C ARG A 468 -20.09 -18.43 4.79
N ALA A 469 -19.31 -19.25 4.11
CA ALA A 469 -17.84 -19.28 4.26
C ALA A 469 -17.19 -17.94 3.85
N HIS A 470 -17.81 -17.18 2.95
CA HIS A 470 -17.37 -15.84 2.53
C HIS A 470 -18.10 -14.72 3.30
N GLY A 471 -18.73 -15.03 4.43
CA GLY A 471 -19.44 -14.05 5.25
C GLY A 471 -20.72 -13.48 4.62
N LEU A 472 -21.28 -14.13 3.59
CA LEU A 472 -22.49 -13.70 2.90
C LEU A 472 -23.72 -14.50 3.35
N ASN A 473 -24.82 -13.79 3.56
CA ASN A 473 -26.13 -14.31 3.93
C ASN A 473 -27.05 -14.29 2.70
N PRO A 474 -27.42 -15.45 2.12
CA PRO A 474 -28.43 -15.49 1.07
C PRO A 474 -29.80 -15.12 1.66
N VAL A 475 -30.42 -14.04 1.15
CA VAL A 475 -31.73 -13.56 1.61
C VAL A 475 -32.83 -13.89 0.61
N SER A 476 -32.52 -13.77 -0.68
CA SER A 476 -33.41 -14.11 -1.79
C SER A 476 -32.69 -14.90 -2.88
N GLY A 477 -33.43 -15.51 -3.79
CA GLY A 477 -32.89 -16.20 -4.96
C GLY A 477 -33.88 -16.19 -6.13
N ASN A 478 -33.37 -16.42 -7.34
CA ASN A 478 -34.18 -16.45 -8.56
C ASN A 478 -34.34 -17.87 -9.11
N TRP A 479 -35.58 -18.22 -9.47
CA TRP A 479 -35.96 -19.44 -10.19
C TRP A 479 -36.57 -19.10 -11.55
N SER A 480 -36.62 -20.10 -12.44
CA SER A 480 -37.29 -19.95 -13.73
C SER A 480 -38.81 -19.82 -13.53
N TYR A 481 -39.47 -19.11 -14.46
CA TYR A 481 -40.93 -19.05 -14.48
C TYR A 481 -41.53 -20.45 -14.59
N GLU A 482 -40.94 -21.32 -15.40
CA GLU A 482 -41.39 -22.69 -15.62
C GLU A 482 -41.29 -23.56 -14.37
N ASP A 483 -40.22 -23.43 -13.57
CA ASP A 483 -40.11 -24.13 -12.29
C ASP A 483 -41.23 -23.70 -11.34
N VAL A 484 -41.52 -22.40 -11.27
CA VAL A 484 -42.58 -21.86 -10.39
C VAL A 484 -43.98 -22.27 -10.87
N ASP A 485 -44.23 -22.27 -12.18
CA ASP A 485 -45.51 -22.63 -12.80
C ASP A 485 -45.81 -24.14 -12.69
N ARG A 486 -44.78 -24.98 -12.81
CA ARG A 486 -44.95 -26.44 -12.94
C ARG A 486 -44.58 -27.24 -11.69
N ASP A 487 -43.67 -26.76 -10.86
CA ASP A 487 -43.16 -27.48 -9.69
C ASP A 487 -42.78 -26.51 -8.55
N LEU A 488 -43.80 -25.82 -8.02
CA LEU A 488 -43.62 -24.91 -6.89
C LEU A 488 -43.03 -25.62 -5.66
N ASP A 489 -43.35 -26.91 -5.46
CA ASP A 489 -42.80 -27.69 -4.34
C ASP A 489 -41.28 -27.87 -4.47
N LYS A 490 -40.75 -28.08 -5.69
CA LYS A 490 -39.30 -28.07 -5.94
C LYS A 490 -38.68 -26.73 -5.58
N VAL A 491 -39.27 -25.62 -6.03
CA VAL A 491 -38.78 -24.27 -5.72
C VAL A 491 -38.71 -24.06 -4.21
N VAL A 492 -39.76 -24.45 -3.47
CA VAL A 492 -39.79 -24.35 -2.00
C VAL A 492 -38.71 -25.22 -1.35
N ARG A 493 -38.49 -26.45 -1.83
CA ARG A 493 -37.42 -27.33 -1.30
C ARG A 493 -36.04 -26.73 -1.53
N GLU A 494 -35.77 -26.24 -2.74
CA GLU A 494 -34.49 -25.63 -3.10
C GLU A 494 -34.24 -24.32 -2.34
N ALA A 495 -35.26 -23.47 -2.19
CA ALA A 495 -35.18 -22.24 -1.41
C ALA A 495 -34.85 -22.51 0.06
N LYS A 496 -35.49 -23.52 0.68
CA LYS A 496 -35.18 -23.97 2.04
C LYS A 496 -33.75 -24.51 2.17
N ALA A 497 -33.30 -25.28 1.18
CA ALA A 497 -31.94 -25.81 1.16
C ALA A 497 -30.88 -24.69 1.00
N LEU A 498 -31.15 -23.69 0.15
CA LEU A 498 -30.34 -22.48 -0.01
C LEU A 498 -30.37 -21.57 1.23
N GLY A 499 -31.42 -21.68 2.04
CA GLY A 499 -31.61 -20.89 3.25
C GLY A 499 -32.11 -19.47 2.99
N VAL A 500 -32.78 -19.23 1.86
CA VAL A 500 -33.37 -17.92 1.54
C VAL A 500 -34.76 -17.76 2.12
N THR A 501 -35.16 -16.52 2.40
CA THR A 501 -36.52 -16.19 2.85
C THR A 501 -37.44 -15.91 1.68
N TYR A 502 -36.91 -15.35 0.58
CA TYR A 502 -37.69 -14.95 -0.58
C TYR A 502 -37.27 -15.71 -1.83
N ALA A 503 -38.24 -16.14 -2.62
CA ALA A 503 -38.03 -16.72 -3.94
C ALA A 503 -38.67 -15.82 -4.99
N GLY A 504 -37.88 -15.44 -6.00
CA GLY A 504 -38.29 -14.57 -7.09
C GLY A 504 -38.23 -15.27 -8.44
N VAL A 505 -38.96 -14.72 -9.41
CA VAL A 505 -38.81 -15.06 -10.82
C VAL A 505 -38.07 -13.90 -11.48
N GLY A 506 -36.80 -14.13 -11.80
CA GLY A 506 -35.95 -13.09 -12.40
C GLY A 506 -36.31 -12.75 -13.85
N TRP A 507 -37.04 -13.64 -14.53
CA TRP A 507 -37.47 -13.45 -15.92
C TRP A 507 -38.74 -14.23 -16.27
N ILE A 508 -39.67 -13.58 -16.97
CA ILE A 508 -40.87 -14.23 -17.52
C ILE A 508 -40.69 -14.39 -19.04
N PRO A 509 -40.77 -15.63 -19.58
CA PRO A 509 -40.68 -15.91 -21.01
C PRO A 509 -41.70 -15.11 -21.81
N ARG A 510 -41.28 -14.58 -22.96
CA ARG A 510 -42.16 -13.79 -23.83
C ARG A 510 -41.97 -14.14 -25.30
N PRO A 511 -43.04 -14.07 -26.12
CA PRO A 511 -42.91 -13.97 -27.57
C PRO A 511 -42.12 -12.71 -27.92
N LYS A 512 -41.18 -12.79 -28.87
CA LYS A 512 -40.17 -11.76 -29.18
C LYS A 512 -40.70 -10.34 -29.51
N ASN A 513 -42.01 -10.12 -29.64
CA ASN A 513 -42.60 -8.91 -30.25
C ASN A 513 -43.68 -8.18 -29.41
N ARG A 514 -43.64 -8.17 -28.08
CA ARG A 514 -44.54 -7.31 -27.27
C ARG A 514 -43.80 -6.55 -26.17
N ALA A 515 -44.06 -5.25 -26.07
CA ALA A 515 -43.58 -4.39 -24.99
C ALA A 515 -44.28 -4.74 -23.66
N PHE A 516 -43.68 -4.35 -22.53
CA PHE A 516 -44.30 -4.43 -21.20
C PHE A 516 -45.54 -3.52 -21.20
N THR A 517 -46.73 -4.11 -21.14
CA THR A 517 -47.98 -3.40 -20.84
C THR A 517 -48.42 -3.73 -19.44
#